data_AF-R7SCV7-F1
#
_entry.id   AF-R7SCV7-F1
#
_cell.length_a   1.000
_cell.length_b   1.000
_cell.length_c   1.000
_cell.angle_alpha   90.00
_cell.angle_beta   90.00
_cell.angle_gamma   90.00
#
_symmetry.space_group_name_H-M   'P 1'
#
loop_
_entity.id
_entity.type
_entity.pdbx_description
1 polymer ?
#
loop_
_entity_poly.entity_id
_entity_poly.type
_entity_poly.pdbx_seq_one_letter_code
_entity_poly.pdbx_strand_id
1 'polypeptide(L)'
;MAQYHALDALRNLIRTGNEFERRQLRDDMLEEDIVGVCLQHLQRPLCVMHEVAINLLRALASDAFLGDKVSPSVAADIIESVCIFALAGSDHVVSQMLDPMTAWQSLVFTDADGKIPTDKVAEYAPDYYSMVQDYALAAAHSLMGVFPTPSRRFCLEILKKKPQIVELLLDCAALDRYPRNPMAHFRTKACEVLAVLLQWPSHIVPGVPTPLDKAFKAQEWKAMLQMTAIFTSRTDWLDKLIEVWVRVQDEDMEQVQGLMQRYVTNLGPTGPVESEGRGAVSIYGDRTVRIIVLRLIATLTHLAESCGITNAQIESFLHVAYRSCGKGRTLRKSPSLQEILEAAEYCTELFHYTRGNGATAGAKGQSQIGDIIAIESPISVAPQCVLGPTALVRLLVVLAQRNALEGIQTLKKAPTGLSPSTSLSQVQHITHPDIIRRIIKLSQSRILERTEQGRLRIKEKKDDADINLACSLFVSSAELAAAVVALDTYTEGVYAAEALGARKQLVIALGNASQMALNLEQHRRALHYGCGAVSVAEDIPAEEGLDPAIIEKNQRRVDQANAKLRRR
;
A
#
# COMPACT_ATOMS: atom_id res chain seq x y z
N MET A 1 5.59 11.18 36.17
CA MET A 1 7.07 11.17 36.07
C MET A 1 7.68 9.77 36.17
N ALA A 2 7.59 9.05 37.29
CA ALA A 2 8.20 7.70 37.40
C ALA A 2 7.71 6.73 36.30
N GLN A 3 6.40 6.68 36.03
CA GLN A 3 5.83 5.87 34.96
C GLN A 3 6.36 6.24 33.57
N TYR A 4 6.52 7.54 33.29
CA TYR A 4 7.08 8.02 32.02
C TYR A 4 8.52 7.52 31.82
N HIS A 5 9.40 7.75 32.81
CA HIS A 5 10.80 7.33 32.70
C HIS A 5 10.96 5.80 32.64
N ALA A 6 10.08 5.05 33.30
CA ALA A 6 10.08 3.59 33.19
C ALA A 6 9.78 3.13 31.75
N LEU A 7 8.74 3.69 31.11
CA LEU A 7 8.37 3.35 29.74
C LEU A 7 9.41 3.82 28.72
N ASP A 8 9.99 5.01 28.90
CA ASP A 8 11.06 5.49 28.02
C ASP A 8 12.37 4.67 28.18
N ALA A 9 12.71 4.26 29.41
CA ALA A 9 13.83 3.34 29.63
C ALA A 9 13.64 2.01 28.89
N LEU A 10 12.43 1.43 28.94
CA LEU A 10 12.10 0.22 28.19
C LEU A 10 12.23 0.41 26.67
N ARG A 11 11.73 1.53 26.14
CA ARG A 11 11.90 1.90 24.73
C ARG A 11 13.39 1.98 24.36
N ASN A 12 14.20 2.62 25.19
CA ASN A 12 15.64 2.75 24.94
C ASN A 12 16.37 1.40 25.00
N LEU A 13 15.99 0.52 25.93
CA LEU A 13 16.52 -0.86 26.01
C LEU A 13 16.23 -1.68 24.75
N ILE A 14 15.01 -1.58 24.21
CA ILE A 14 14.65 -2.24 22.94
C ILE A 14 15.56 -1.76 21.80
N ARG A 15 15.96 -0.48 21.79
CA ARG A 15 16.75 0.08 20.69
C ARG A 15 18.24 -0.25 20.77
N THR A 16 18.77 -0.59 21.94
CA THR A 16 20.21 -0.82 22.15
C THR A 16 20.62 -2.30 22.02
N GLY A 17 19.70 -3.24 22.25
CA GLY A 17 19.99 -4.67 22.13
C GLY A 17 20.22 -5.15 20.69
N ASN A 18 20.79 -6.34 20.52
CA ASN A 18 20.81 -7.07 19.24
C ASN A 18 19.45 -7.76 18.98
N GLU A 19 19.25 -8.36 17.78
CA GLU A 19 17.95 -8.95 17.42
C GLU A 19 17.47 -10.02 18.41
N PHE A 20 18.35 -10.89 18.90
CA PHE A 20 17.99 -11.93 19.87
C PHE A 20 17.55 -11.31 21.21
N GLU A 21 18.33 -10.36 21.73
CA GLU A 21 18.03 -9.64 22.97
C GLU A 21 16.69 -8.89 22.87
N ARG A 22 16.40 -8.24 21.74
CA ARG A 22 15.13 -7.54 21.51
C ARG A 22 13.94 -8.49 21.50
N ARG A 23 14.06 -9.65 20.86
CA ARG A 23 13.01 -10.67 20.82
C ARG A 23 12.76 -11.25 22.21
N GLN A 24 13.81 -11.51 22.99
CA GLN A 24 13.67 -11.98 24.37
C GLN A 24 13.02 -10.91 25.25
N LEU A 25 13.52 -9.67 25.22
CA LEU A 25 12.95 -8.57 26.00
C LEU A 25 11.47 -8.33 25.66
N ARG A 26 11.08 -8.41 24.38
CA ARG A 26 9.67 -8.36 23.98
C ARG A 26 8.86 -9.47 24.65
N ASP A 27 9.36 -10.70 24.63
CA ASP A 27 8.65 -11.85 25.20
C ASP A 27 8.46 -11.66 26.71
N ASP A 28 9.50 -11.23 27.44
CA ASP A 28 9.42 -10.90 28.88
C ASP A 28 8.40 -9.77 29.15
N MET A 29 8.41 -8.71 28.33
CA MET A 29 7.47 -7.60 28.47
C MET A 29 6.02 -7.97 28.12
N LEU A 30 5.81 -8.95 27.24
CA LEU A 30 4.48 -9.45 26.90
C LEU A 30 3.88 -10.29 28.02
N GLU A 31 4.70 -11.02 28.78
CA GLU A 31 4.25 -11.73 29.99
C GLU A 31 3.69 -10.76 31.05
N GLU A 32 4.25 -9.54 31.11
CA GLU A 32 3.81 -8.46 32.01
C GLU A 32 2.74 -7.53 31.41
N ASP A 33 2.09 -7.93 30.31
CA ASP A 33 1.04 -7.16 29.61
C ASP A 33 1.44 -5.71 29.26
N ILE A 34 2.66 -5.50 28.74
CA ILE A 34 3.11 -4.15 28.36
C ILE A 34 2.16 -3.48 27.37
N VAL A 35 1.54 -4.26 26.48
CA VAL A 35 0.60 -3.71 25.50
C VAL A 35 -0.64 -3.17 26.21
N GLY A 36 -1.22 -3.91 27.15
CA GLY A 36 -2.32 -3.42 27.97
C GLY A 36 -1.97 -2.14 28.73
N VAL A 37 -0.76 -2.05 29.28
CA VAL A 37 -0.24 -0.83 29.93
C VAL A 37 -0.19 0.36 28.95
N CYS A 38 0.36 0.17 27.75
CA CYS A 38 0.39 1.21 26.72
C CYS A 38 -1.02 1.66 26.31
N LEU A 39 -1.94 0.72 26.09
CA LEU A 39 -3.33 1.02 25.71
C LEU A 39 -4.07 1.77 26.82
N GLN A 40 -3.85 1.42 28.09
CA GLN A 40 -4.41 2.17 29.22
C GLN A 40 -3.86 3.60 29.27
N HIS A 41 -2.58 3.80 28.96
CA HIS A 41 -1.98 5.14 28.92
C HIS A 41 -2.51 6.00 27.78
N LEU A 42 -2.86 5.41 26.63
CA LEU A 42 -3.55 6.09 25.52
C LEU A 42 -4.96 6.59 25.88
N GLN A 43 -5.56 6.10 26.96
CA GLN A 43 -6.88 6.53 27.44
C GLN A 43 -6.79 7.59 28.55
N ARG A 44 -5.59 7.91 29.03
CA ARG A 44 -5.39 8.90 30.11
C ARG A 44 -5.42 10.32 29.55
N PRO A 45 -5.64 11.35 30.37
CA PRO A 45 -5.63 12.71 29.85
C PRO A 45 -4.24 13.17 29.40
N LEU A 46 -3.15 12.75 30.07
CA LEU A 46 -1.82 13.36 29.92
C LEU A 46 -1.16 13.07 28.56
N CYS A 47 -0.89 14.12 27.78
CA CYS A 47 -0.23 14.02 26.48
C CYS A 47 1.18 13.41 26.54
N VAL A 48 1.93 13.62 27.62
CA VAL A 48 3.25 13.00 27.82
C VAL A 48 3.17 11.48 27.96
N MET A 49 2.06 10.97 28.49
CA MET A 49 1.84 9.54 28.61
C MET A 49 1.42 8.92 27.27
N HIS A 50 0.68 9.67 26.44
CA HIS A 50 0.37 9.24 25.08
C HIS A 50 1.63 9.01 24.25
N GLU A 51 2.54 9.99 24.25
CA GLU A 51 3.77 9.88 23.49
C GLU A 51 4.63 8.71 23.92
N VAL A 52 4.91 8.56 25.22
CA VAL A 52 5.82 7.49 25.65
C VAL A 52 5.21 6.11 25.36
N ALA A 53 3.89 5.97 25.49
CA ALA A 53 3.17 4.75 25.12
C ALA A 53 3.25 4.49 23.60
N ILE A 54 3.03 5.51 22.76
CA ILE A 54 3.11 5.41 21.30
C ILE A 54 4.54 5.07 20.86
N ASN A 55 5.54 5.75 21.42
CA ASN A 55 6.94 5.49 21.13
C ASN A 55 7.36 4.08 21.53
N LEU A 56 6.87 3.58 22.67
CA LEU A 56 7.13 2.22 23.11
C LEU A 56 6.41 1.20 22.20
N LEU A 57 5.14 1.41 21.87
CA LEU A 57 4.40 0.57 20.91
C LEU A 57 5.09 0.52 19.55
N ARG A 58 5.57 1.68 19.06
CA ARG A 58 6.34 1.77 17.83
C ARG A 58 7.62 0.95 17.93
N ALA A 59 8.42 1.13 18.99
CA ALA A 59 9.67 0.38 19.18
C ALA A 59 9.42 -1.14 19.30
N LEU A 60 8.39 -1.55 20.04
CA LEU A 60 7.98 -2.96 20.12
C LEU A 60 7.61 -3.50 18.73
N ALA A 61 6.82 -2.74 17.95
CA ALA A 61 6.42 -3.13 16.61
C ALA A 61 7.59 -3.19 15.62
N SER A 62 8.39 -2.12 15.53
CA SER A 62 9.45 -1.97 14.52
C SER A 62 10.76 -2.67 14.87
N ASP A 63 11.20 -2.59 16.12
CA ASP A 63 12.54 -3.04 16.53
C ASP A 63 12.50 -4.39 17.25
N ALA A 64 11.37 -4.74 17.87
CA ALA A 64 11.20 -5.98 18.62
C ALA A 64 10.26 -7.01 17.96
N PHE A 65 9.71 -6.71 16.77
CA PHE A 65 8.84 -7.60 16.00
C PHE A 65 7.58 -8.02 16.77
N LEU A 66 6.88 -7.06 17.39
CA LEU A 66 5.66 -7.32 18.18
C LEU A 66 4.59 -8.09 17.38
N GLY A 67 4.45 -7.77 16.09
CA GLY A 67 3.46 -8.40 15.21
C GLY A 67 3.59 -9.93 15.11
N ASP A 68 4.77 -10.49 15.36
CA ASP A 68 5.01 -11.95 15.33
C ASP A 68 4.30 -12.69 16.47
N LYS A 69 3.99 -12.00 17.56
CA LYS A 69 3.53 -12.61 18.82
C LYS A 69 2.11 -12.24 19.21
N VAL A 70 1.62 -11.08 18.76
CA VAL A 70 0.30 -10.61 19.19
C VAL A 70 -0.83 -11.35 18.47
N SER A 71 -1.95 -11.53 19.19
CA SER A 71 -3.17 -12.05 18.59
C SER A 71 -3.84 -11.02 17.67
N PRO A 72 -4.70 -11.44 16.73
CA PRO A 72 -5.50 -10.51 15.93
C PRO A 72 -6.31 -9.51 16.77
N SER A 73 -6.79 -9.92 17.95
CA SER A 73 -7.54 -9.03 18.84
C SER A 73 -6.66 -7.90 19.38
N VAL A 74 -5.48 -8.25 19.90
CA VAL A 74 -4.54 -7.27 20.44
C VAL A 74 -4.04 -6.33 19.34
N ALA A 75 -3.78 -6.86 18.14
CA ALA A 75 -3.41 -6.03 17.00
C ALA A 75 -4.54 -5.05 16.61
N ALA A 76 -5.79 -5.50 16.62
CA ALA A 76 -6.95 -4.63 16.37
C ALA A 76 -7.06 -3.51 17.41
N ASP A 77 -6.87 -3.82 18.69
CA ASP A 77 -6.93 -2.84 19.78
C ASP A 77 -5.80 -1.80 19.68
N ILE A 78 -4.58 -2.21 19.28
CA ILE A 78 -3.47 -1.29 18.99
C ILE A 78 -3.82 -0.37 17.82
N ILE A 79 -4.20 -0.93 16.67
CA ILE A 79 -4.47 -0.17 15.44
C ILE A 79 -5.60 0.84 15.69
N GLU A 80 -6.70 0.41 16.31
CA GLU A 80 -7.81 1.30 16.66
C GLU A 80 -7.33 2.46 17.56
N SER A 81 -6.60 2.15 18.63
CA SER A 81 -6.19 3.15 19.63
C SER A 81 -5.24 4.20 19.03
N VAL A 82 -4.29 3.79 18.19
CA VAL A 82 -3.36 4.73 17.55
C VAL A 82 -4.03 5.57 16.47
N CYS A 83 -5.04 5.03 15.77
CA CYS A 83 -5.83 5.82 14.82
C CYS A 83 -6.73 6.84 15.55
N ILE A 84 -7.37 6.44 16.66
CA ILE A 84 -8.17 7.38 17.48
C ILE A 84 -7.27 8.51 17.99
N PHE A 85 -6.08 8.20 18.50
CA PHE A 85 -5.11 9.23 18.91
C PHE A 85 -4.74 10.14 17.73
N ALA A 86 -4.42 9.57 16.57
CA ALA A 86 -4.02 10.34 15.39
C ALA A 86 -5.13 11.29 14.88
N LEU A 87 -6.40 10.95 15.11
CA LEU A 87 -7.56 11.76 14.72
C LEU A 87 -7.97 12.81 15.77
N ALA A 88 -7.43 12.77 16.99
CA ALA A 88 -7.84 13.65 18.08
C ALA A 88 -7.48 15.13 17.87
N GLY A 89 -6.48 15.42 17.02
CA GLY A 89 -5.99 16.77 16.75
C GLY A 89 -5.11 17.33 17.87
N SER A 90 -4.43 18.45 17.62
CA SER A 90 -3.47 19.04 18.57
C SER A 90 -4.11 19.82 19.72
N ASP A 91 -5.40 20.18 19.63
CA ASP A 91 -6.08 21.07 20.58
C ASP A 91 -6.00 20.59 22.03
N HIS A 92 -6.11 19.28 22.25
CA HIS A 92 -6.01 18.70 23.59
C HIS A 92 -4.59 18.82 24.18
N VAL A 93 -3.55 18.72 23.34
CA VAL A 93 -2.16 18.91 23.75
C VAL A 93 -1.92 20.38 24.10
N VAL A 94 -2.37 21.30 23.23
CA VAL A 94 -2.27 22.75 23.46
C VAL A 94 -2.95 23.11 24.78
N SER A 95 -4.18 22.64 24.99
CA SER A 95 -4.96 22.91 26.21
C SER A 95 -4.23 22.45 27.47
N GLN A 96 -3.63 21.25 27.45
CA GLN A 96 -2.89 20.74 28.60
C GLN A 96 -1.57 21.46 28.87
N MET A 97 -0.86 21.86 27.82
CA MET A 97 0.39 22.59 28.02
C MET A 97 0.17 24.03 28.50
N LEU A 98 -1.03 24.60 28.28
CA LEU A 98 -1.45 25.91 28.78
C LEU A 98 -2.10 25.85 30.17
N ASP A 99 -2.67 24.72 30.57
CA ASP A 99 -3.29 24.55 31.89
C ASP A 99 -2.21 24.51 32.99
N PRO A 100 -2.25 25.41 34.00
CA PRO A 100 -1.29 25.43 35.11
C PRO A 100 -1.10 24.08 35.83
N MET A 101 -2.12 23.22 35.87
CA MET A 101 -2.06 21.90 36.51
C MET A 101 -1.27 20.87 35.71
N THR A 102 -1.14 21.08 34.40
CA THR A 102 -0.50 20.13 33.47
C THR A 102 0.60 20.75 32.61
N ALA A 103 0.87 22.05 32.75
CA ALA A 103 1.88 22.79 32.00
C ALA A 103 3.32 22.30 32.27
N TRP A 104 3.56 21.64 33.41
CA TRP A 104 4.84 21.01 33.72
C TRP A 104 5.27 19.98 32.67
N GLN A 105 4.33 19.42 31.89
CA GLN A 105 4.63 18.47 30.81
C GLN A 105 5.56 19.07 29.73
N SER A 106 5.51 20.40 29.52
CA SER A 106 6.42 21.13 28.62
C SER A 106 7.91 20.96 28.96
N LEU A 107 8.21 20.62 30.22
CA LEU A 107 9.57 20.39 30.69
C LEU A 107 10.08 18.97 30.39
N VAL A 108 9.20 18.06 29.94
CA VAL A 108 9.52 16.65 29.69
C VAL A 108 9.74 16.36 28.20
N PHE A 109 9.15 17.16 27.31
CA PHE A 109 9.19 16.98 25.85
C PHE A 109 10.53 17.28 25.16
N THR A 110 11.60 17.53 25.92
CA THR A 110 12.84 18.09 25.37
C THR A 110 13.87 17.01 25.08
N ASP A 111 13.92 16.57 23.82
CA ASP A 111 14.99 15.70 23.30
C ASP A 111 16.26 16.47 22.85
N ALA A 112 16.32 17.81 23.02
CA ALA A 112 17.53 18.60 22.80
C ALA A 112 17.48 19.97 23.52
N ASP A 113 18.11 20.06 24.70
CA ASP A 113 18.68 21.27 25.32
C ASP A 113 17.82 22.55 25.56
N GLY A 114 16.50 22.56 25.37
CA GLY A 114 15.70 23.78 25.56
C GLY A 114 14.30 23.57 26.09
N LYS A 115 13.96 24.22 27.22
CA LYS A 115 12.58 24.36 27.71
C LYS A 115 11.76 25.13 26.68
N ILE A 116 10.59 24.62 26.28
CA ILE A 116 9.62 25.39 25.49
C ILE A 116 9.19 26.60 26.33
N PRO A 117 9.45 27.85 25.90
CA PRO A 117 8.98 29.02 26.62
C PRO A 117 7.45 28.98 26.76
N THR A 118 6.92 29.25 27.96
CA THR A 118 5.47 29.15 28.24
C THR A 118 4.64 30.04 27.31
N ASP A 119 5.18 31.19 26.91
CA ASP A 119 4.59 32.14 25.97
C ASP A 119 4.54 31.63 24.52
N LYS A 120 5.27 30.55 24.20
CA LYS A 120 5.31 29.92 22.88
C LYS A 120 4.68 28.52 22.84
N VAL A 121 4.10 28.04 23.95
CA VAL A 121 3.53 26.69 24.03
C VAL A 121 2.49 26.41 22.93
N ALA A 122 1.58 27.34 22.67
CA ALA A 122 0.56 27.19 21.63
C ALA A 122 1.16 27.07 20.21
N GLU A 123 2.39 27.55 20.05
CA GLU A 123 3.12 27.48 18.80
C GLU A 123 3.84 26.13 18.61
N TYR A 124 4.42 25.55 19.67
CA TYR A 124 5.21 24.32 19.60
C TYR A 124 4.42 23.03 19.87
N ALA A 125 3.35 23.09 20.66
CA ALA A 125 2.54 21.92 21.01
C ALA A 125 1.97 21.17 19.78
N PRO A 126 1.52 21.85 18.71
CA PRO A 126 1.06 21.15 17.51
C PRO A 126 2.20 20.48 16.71
N ASP A 127 3.42 21.04 16.73
CA ASP A 127 4.61 20.43 16.11
C ASP A 127 4.93 19.10 16.78
N TYR A 128 4.93 19.13 18.11
CA TYR A 128 5.06 17.95 18.94
C TYR A 128 3.96 16.91 18.65
N TYR A 129 2.69 17.32 18.65
CA TYR A 129 1.58 16.41 18.34
C TYR A 129 1.75 15.74 16.99
N SER A 130 2.15 16.51 15.96
CA SER A 130 2.36 15.97 14.61
C SER A 130 3.45 14.90 14.56
N MET A 131 4.54 15.05 15.32
CA MET A 131 5.56 14.01 15.45
C MET A 131 4.99 12.73 16.09
N VAL A 132 4.25 12.87 17.19
CA VAL A 132 3.67 11.72 17.91
C VAL A 132 2.59 11.04 17.06
N GLN A 133 1.79 11.80 16.32
CA GLN A 133 0.81 11.30 15.35
C GLN A 133 1.48 10.43 14.27
N ASP A 134 2.63 10.88 13.75
CA ASP A 134 3.42 10.11 12.78
C ASP A 134 3.98 8.82 13.38
N TYR A 135 4.37 8.83 14.66
CA TYR A 135 4.78 7.62 15.39
C TYR A 135 3.62 6.68 15.68
N ALA A 136 2.42 7.21 15.93
CA ALA A 136 1.22 6.41 16.18
C ALA A 136 0.90 5.54 14.97
N LEU A 137 0.84 6.12 13.77
CA LEU A 137 0.60 5.34 12.56
C LEU A 137 1.81 4.53 12.10
N ALA A 138 3.03 4.94 12.49
CA ALA A 138 4.21 4.08 12.31
C ALA A 138 4.10 2.80 13.14
N ALA A 139 3.55 2.86 14.35
CA ALA A 139 3.33 1.68 15.18
C ALA A 139 2.34 0.72 14.50
N ALA A 140 1.20 1.20 14.00
CA ALA A 140 0.25 0.38 13.24
C ALA A 140 0.88 -0.21 11.96
N HIS A 141 1.61 0.60 11.20
CA HIS A 141 2.28 0.15 9.99
C HIS A 141 3.32 -0.93 10.29
N SER A 142 4.22 -0.70 11.25
CA SER A 142 5.23 -1.69 11.65
C SER A 142 4.63 -2.95 12.26
N LEU A 143 3.48 -2.85 12.94
CA LEU A 143 2.78 -4.01 13.47
C LEU A 143 2.28 -4.95 12.36
N MET A 144 1.85 -4.37 11.23
CA MET A 144 1.36 -5.11 10.07
C MET A 144 2.48 -5.48 9.08
N GLY A 145 3.56 -4.72 9.06
CA GLY A 145 4.77 -4.95 8.28
C GLY A 145 5.81 -5.80 9.01
N VAL A 146 5.36 -6.88 9.67
CA VAL A 146 6.24 -7.89 10.30
C VAL A 146 6.48 -9.11 9.43
N PHE A 147 7.67 -9.71 9.55
CA PHE A 147 8.02 -10.95 8.88
C PHE A 147 7.81 -12.15 9.80
N PRO A 148 7.02 -13.16 9.40
CA PRO A 148 6.39 -13.32 8.08
C PRO A 148 5.14 -12.44 7.88
N THR A 149 4.88 -12.05 6.63
CA THR A 149 3.72 -11.22 6.27
C THR A 149 2.43 -11.78 6.86
N PRO A 150 1.55 -10.93 7.45
CA PRO A 150 0.31 -11.40 8.05
C PRO A 150 -0.56 -12.23 7.09
N SER A 151 -1.00 -13.39 7.58
CA SER A 151 -1.92 -14.24 6.81
C SER A 151 -3.25 -13.53 6.56
N ARG A 152 -3.95 -13.88 5.47
CA ARG A 152 -5.27 -13.29 5.18
C ARG A 152 -6.30 -13.58 6.28
N ARG A 153 -6.16 -14.72 6.96
CA ARG A 153 -6.96 -15.05 8.14
C ARG A 153 -6.69 -14.10 9.30
N PHE A 154 -5.42 -13.80 9.57
CA PHE A 154 -5.06 -12.84 10.63
C PHE A 154 -5.65 -11.46 10.38
N CYS A 155 -5.49 -10.92 9.16
CA CYS A 155 -6.09 -9.64 8.77
C CYS A 155 -7.62 -9.65 8.87
N LEU A 156 -8.26 -10.74 8.47
CA LEU A 156 -9.71 -10.90 8.57
C LEU A 156 -10.19 -10.86 10.03
N GLU A 157 -9.50 -11.55 10.93
CA GLU A 157 -9.89 -11.59 12.34
C GLU A 157 -9.67 -10.22 13.03
N ILE A 158 -8.67 -9.43 12.61
CA ILE A 158 -8.54 -8.01 13.02
C ILE A 158 -9.82 -7.25 12.64
N LEU A 159 -10.21 -7.32 11.36
CA LEU A 159 -11.36 -6.56 10.85
C LEU A 159 -12.70 -7.05 11.40
N LYS A 160 -12.85 -8.34 11.71
CA LYS A 160 -14.04 -8.85 12.41
C LYS A 160 -14.13 -8.33 13.84
N LYS A 161 -12.99 -8.19 14.52
CA LYS A 161 -12.94 -7.70 15.90
C LYS A 161 -13.28 -6.22 15.99
N LYS A 162 -12.73 -5.41 15.08
CA LYS A 162 -12.91 -3.94 15.03
C LYS A 162 -13.10 -3.47 13.58
N PRO A 163 -14.30 -3.63 12.99
CA PRO A 163 -14.55 -3.24 11.60
C PRO A 163 -14.35 -1.73 11.34
N GLN A 164 -14.55 -0.88 12.35
CA GLN A 164 -14.32 0.57 12.29
C GLN A 164 -12.87 0.97 11.99
N ILE A 165 -11.89 0.06 12.12
CA ILE A 165 -10.49 0.32 11.73
C ILE A 165 -10.41 0.81 10.27
N VAL A 166 -11.27 0.29 9.39
CA VAL A 166 -11.31 0.74 7.99
C VAL A 166 -11.66 2.22 7.89
N GLU A 167 -12.71 2.67 8.59
CA GLU A 167 -13.15 4.07 8.60
C GLU A 167 -12.06 4.96 9.21
N LEU A 168 -11.50 4.54 10.35
CA LEU A 168 -10.44 5.28 11.04
C LEU A 168 -9.18 5.45 10.18
N LEU A 169 -8.76 4.41 9.45
CA LEU A 169 -7.59 4.49 8.57
C LEU A 169 -7.84 5.38 7.35
N LEU A 170 -9.05 5.35 6.78
CA LEU A 170 -9.42 6.28 5.71
C LEU A 170 -9.44 7.73 6.20
N ASP A 171 -9.98 7.97 7.40
CA ASP A 171 -9.98 9.29 8.03
C ASP A 171 -8.55 9.78 8.30
N CYS A 172 -7.69 8.90 8.82
CA CYS A 172 -6.27 9.20 9.03
C CYS A 172 -5.54 9.53 7.71
N ALA A 173 -5.90 8.84 6.62
CA ALA A 173 -5.33 9.08 5.30
C ALA A 173 -5.82 10.39 4.66
N ALA A 174 -7.00 10.88 5.06
CA ALA A 174 -7.61 12.11 4.55
C ALA A 174 -7.19 13.37 5.34
N LEU A 175 -6.50 13.22 6.48
CA LEU A 175 -6.01 14.34 7.29
C LEU A 175 -5.10 15.28 6.50
N ASP A 176 -5.20 16.58 6.76
CA ASP A 176 -4.34 17.57 6.11
C ASP A 176 -2.90 17.51 6.63
N ARG A 177 -1.93 17.80 5.75
CA ARG A 177 -0.52 17.88 6.15
C ARG A 177 -0.34 19.03 7.13
N TYR A 178 0.30 18.75 8.27
CA TYR A 178 0.57 19.80 9.24
C TYR A 178 1.71 20.72 8.74
N PRO A 179 1.50 22.04 8.61
CA PRO A 179 2.43 22.91 7.88
C PRO A 179 3.86 22.97 8.42
N ARG A 180 4.04 22.79 9.73
CA ARG A 180 5.36 22.86 10.38
C ARG A 180 6.06 21.50 10.51
N ASN A 181 5.37 20.42 10.17
CA ASN A 181 5.98 19.10 10.01
C ASN A 181 5.57 18.51 8.65
N PRO A 182 6.01 19.13 7.53
CA PRO A 182 5.63 18.67 6.22
C PRO A 182 6.23 17.30 5.87
N MET A 183 7.15 16.79 6.67
CA MET A 183 7.82 15.50 6.49
C MET A 183 7.09 14.32 7.14
N ALA A 184 5.99 14.57 7.86
CA ALA A 184 5.20 13.49 8.44
C ALA A 184 4.60 12.59 7.35
N HIS A 185 4.61 11.27 7.58
CA HIS A 185 4.12 10.25 6.66
C HIS A 185 2.89 9.52 7.21
N PHE A 186 2.17 10.11 8.16
CA PHE A 186 1.02 9.46 8.80
C PHE A 186 -0.03 9.04 7.76
N ARG A 187 -0.31 9.87 6.74
CA ARG A 187 -1.27 9.53 5.66
C ARG A 187 -0.85 8.29 4.89
N THR A 188 0.41 8.27 4.46
CA THR A 188 1.01 7.14 3.76
C THR A 188 0.96 5.88 4.61
N LYS A 189 1.36 5.94 5.88
CA LYS A 189 1.31 4.80 6.81
C LYS A 189 -0.12 4.27 7.00
N ALA A 190 -1.12 5.15 7.10
CA ALA A 190 -2.53 4.76 7.17
C ALA A 190 -2.94 3.97 5.92
N CYS A 191 -2.58 4.49 4.74
CA CYS A 191 -2.83 3.84 3.47
C CYS A 191 -2.09 2.50 3.36
N GLU A 192 -0.83 2.43 3.76
CA GLU A 192 -0.04 1.20 3.71
C GLU A 192 -0.64 0.12 4.60
N VAL A 193 -1.14 0.47 5.80
CA VAL A 193 -1.90 -0.47 6.66
C VAL A 193 -3.14 -1.00 5.93
N LEU A 194 -3.92 -0.14 5.27
CA LEU A 194 -5.06 -0.56 4.44
C LEU A 194 -4.63 -1.49 3.30
N ALA A 195 -3.51 -1.17 2.64
CA ALA A 195 -2.95 -1.98 1.56
C ALA A 195 -2.55 -3.37 2.07
N VAL A 196 -1.94 -3.49 3.26
CA VAL A 196 -1.57 -4.77 3.88
C VAL A 196 -2.81 -5.58 4.25
N LEU A 197 -3.84 -4.94 4.84
CA LEU A 197 -5.10 -5.59 5.22
C LEU A 197 -5.80 -6.21 4.00
N LEU A 198 -5.83 -5.50 2.88
CA LEU A 198 -6.51 -5.92 1.65
C LEU A 198 -5.58 -6.47 0.56
N GLN A 199 -4.32 -6.78 0.89
CA GLN A 199 -3.37 -7.31 -0.08
C GLN A 199 -3.79 -8.69 -0.60
N TRP A 200 -3.67 -8.89 -1.92
CA TRP A 200 -3.76 -10.23 -2.50
C TRP A 200 -2.63 -11.13 -2.00
N PRO A 201 -2.88 -12.43 -1.79
CA PRO A 201 -1.80 -13.39 -1.54
C PRO A 201 -0.70 -13.29 -2.60
N SER A 202 0.57 -13.34 -2.19
CA SER A 202 1.73 -13.06 -3.05
C SER A 202 1.94 -14.03 -4.22
N HIS A 203 1.15 -15.09 -4.31
CA HIS A 203 1.15 -16.08 -5.40
C HIS A 203 -0.03 -15.91 -6.37
N ILE A 204 -0.93 -14.94 -6.11
CA ILE A 204 -2.10 -14.66 -6.94
C ILE A 204 -1.83 -13.40 -7.77
N VAL A 205 -2.15 -13.49 -9.07
CA VAL A 205 -2.28 -12.33 -9.94
C VAL A 205 -3.76 -12.08 -10.16
N PRO A 206 -4.32 -10.93 -9.72
CA PRO A 206 -5.74 -10.63 -9.90
C PRO A 206 -6.15 -10.71 -11.38
N GLY A 207 -7.33 -11.29 -11.64
CA GLY A 207 -7.86 -11.46 -13.00
C GLY A 207 -7.31 -12.67 -13.78
N VAL A 208 -6.33 -13.42 -13.23
CA VAL A 208 -5.78 -14.61 -13.90
C VAL A 208 -6.41 -15.88 -13.32
N PRO A 209 -7.14 -16.68 -14.13
CA PRO A 209 -7.61 -17.98 -13.69
C PRO A 209 -6.40 -18.90 -13.49
N THR A 210 -6.38 -19.63 -12.38
CA THR A 210 -5.33 -20.63 -12.13
C THR A 210 -5.98 -21.95 -11.72
N PRO A 211 -5.63 -23.07 -12.38
CA PRO A 211 -6.34 -24.35 -12.20
C PRO A 211 -6.04 -25.06 -10.86
N LEU A 212 -5.01 -24.64 -10.12
CA LEU A 212 -4.54 -25.35 -8.93
C LEU A 212 -5.24 -24.96 -7.62
N ASP A 213 -5.58 -26.00 -6.86
CA ASP A 213 -5.99 -26.03 -5.46
C ASP A 213 -7.20 -25.17 -5.08
N LYS A 214 -8.40 -25.66 -5.49
CA LYS A 214 -9.70 -25.07 -5.14
C LYS A 214 -9.86 -24.88 -3.63
N ALA A 215 -9.34 -25.80 -2.80
CA ALA A 215 -9.55 -25.79 -1.36
C ALA A 215 -8.71 -24.72 -0.66
N PHE A 216 -7.40 -24.64 -0.95
CA PHE A 216 -6.56 -23.60 -0.34
C PHE A 216 -6.95 -22.21 -0.81
N LYS A 217 -7.16 -22.04 -2.13
CA LYS A 217 -7.68 -20.78 -2.67
C LYS A 217 -8.98 -20.40 -2.01
N ALA A 218 -9.89 -21.35 -1.79
CA ALA A 218 -11.16 -21.04 -1.16
C ALA A 218 -10.99 -20.40 0.22
N GLN A 219 -10.00 -20.78 1.03
CA GLN A 219 -9.82 -20.19 2.35
C GLN A 219 -9.29 -18.75 2.29
N GLU A 220 -8.19 -18.50 1.57
CA GLU A 220 -7.63 -17.15 1.45
C GLU A 220 -8.56 -16.21 0.65
N TRP A 221 -9.19 -16.73 -0.41
CA TRP A 221 -10.20 -16.01 -1.18
C TRP A 221 -11.42 -15.67 -0.32
N LYS A 222 -11.93 -16.61 0.49
CA LYS A 222 -13.03 -16.35 1.43
C LYS A 222 -12.65 -15.29 2.45
N ALA A 223 -11.42 -15.31 2.96
CA ALA A 223 -10.94 -14.27 3.85
C ALA A 223 -10.93 -12.89 3.16
N MET A 224 -10.39 -12.80 1.93
CA MET A 224 -10.41 -11.58 1.12
C MET A 224 -11.84 -11.07 0.88
N LEU A 225 -12.76 -11.96 0.48
CA LEU A 225 -14.17 -11.63 0.29
C LEU A 225 -14.79 -11.04 1.55
N GLN A 226 -14.57 -11.67 2.71
CA GLN A 226 -15.12 -11.19 3.98
C GLN A 226 -14.49 -9.85 4.40
N MET A 227 -13.18 -9.67 4.19
CA MET A 227 -12.52 -8.38 4.47
C MET A 227 -13.06 -7.26 3.58
N THR A 228 -13.25 -7.52 2.28
CA THR A 228 -13.83 -6.55 1.36
C THR A 228 -15.31 -6.28 1.65
N ALA A 229 -16.07 -7.29 2.07
CA ALA A 229 -17.45 -7.09 2.54
C ALA A 229 -17.48 -6.20 3.80
N ILE A 230 -16.56 -6.40 4.75
CA ILE A 230 -16.43 -5.51 5.92
C ILE A 230 -16.12 -4.07 5.45
N PHE A 231 -15.15 -3.91 4.55
CA PHE A 231 -14.75 -2.60 4.01
C PHE A 231 -15.93 -1.88 3.34
N THR A 232 -16.64 -2.55 2.44
CA THR A 232 -17.76 -1.97 1.68
C THR A 232 -19.06 -1.83 2.49
N SER A 233 -19.13 -2.44 3.67
CA SER A 233 -20.23 -2.24 4.63
C SER A 233 -20.09 -0.99 5.50
N ARG A 234 -18.92 -0.32 5.46
CA ARG A 234 -18.66 0.90 6.24
C ARG A 234 -19.43 2.08 5.69
N THR A 235 -19.79 3.02 6.55
CA THR A 235 -20.57 4.20 6.12
C THR A 235 -19.68 5.12 5.29
N ASP A 236 -20.19 5.62 4.17
CA ASP A 236 -19.51 6.55 3.27
C ASP A 236 -18.13 6.08 2.78
N TRP A 237 -17.86 4.76 2.78
CA TRP A 237 -16.55 4.20 2.41
C TRP A 237 -16.08 4.66 1.02
N LEU A 238 -17.02 4.83 0.09
CA LEU A 238 -16.79 5.33 -1.27
C LEU A 238 -16.25 6.75 -1.23
N ASP A 239 -17.00 7.64 -0.58
CA ASP A 239 -16.69 9.07 -0.55
C ASP A 239 -15.42 9.32 0.27
N LYS A 240 -15.19 8.58 1.36
CA LYS A 240 -13.92 8.62 2.10
C LYS A 240 -12.72 8.20 1.25
N LEU A 241 -12.85 7.11 0.49
CA LEU A 241 -11.76 6.67 -0.40
C LEU A 241 -11.47 7.68 -1.52
N ILE A 242 -12.52 8.31 -2.07
CA ILE A 242 -12.36 9.40 -3.04
C ILE A 242 -11.77 10.65 -2.38
N GLU A 243 -12.17 10.98 -1.15
CA GLU A 243 -11.62 12.12 -0.40
C GLU A 243 -10.10 11.97 -0.19
N VAL A 244 -9.62 10.78 0.19
CA VAL A 244 -8.17 10.51 0.30
C VAL A 244 -7.44 10.84 -1.01
N TRP A 245 -8.01 10.45 -2.17
CA TRP A 245 -7.45 10.81 -3.46
C TRP A 245 -7.47 12.33 -3.72
N VAL A 246 -8.62 12.97 -3.48
CA VAL A 246 -8.84 14.40 -3.74
C VAL A 246 -7.90 15.25 -2.88
N ARG A 247 -7.72 14.92 -1.60
CA ARG A 247 -6.80 15.62 -0.69
C ARG A 247 -5.36 15.62 -1.20
N VAL A 248 -4.88 14.48 -1.72
CA VAL A 248 -3.53 14.40 -2.31
C VAL A 248 -3.47 15.07 -3.69
N GLN A 249 -4.59 15.13 -4.40
CA GLN A 249 -4.67 15.81 -5.69
C GLN A 249 -4.63 17.34 -5.54
N ASP A 250 -5.36 17.88 -4.58
CA ASP A 250 -5.58 19.31 -4.40
C ASP A 250 -4.52 19.97 -3.49
N GLU A 251 -3.57 19.18 -2.96
CA GLU A 251 -2.44 19.69 -2.17
C GLU A 251 -1.53 20.59 -3.03
N ASP A 252 -1.39 21.86 -2.61
CA ASP A 252 -0.52 22.85 -3.24
C ASP A 252 0.96 22.51 -2.99
N MET A 253 1.62 21.99 -4.01
CA MET A 253 3.02 21.58 -3.92
C MET A 253 4.00 22.73 -3.82
N GLU A 254 3.66 23.91 -4.35
CA GLU A 254 4.50 25.10 -4.19
C GLU A 254 4.48 25.53 -2.72
N GLN A 255 3.31 25.50 -2.08
CA GLN A 255 3.17 25.76 -0.66
C GLN A 255 3.93 24.72 0.17
N VAL A 256 3.77 23.42 -0.10
CA VAL A 256 4.46 22.34 0.64
C VAL A 256 5.98 22.47 0.50
N GLN A 257 6.49 22.78 -0.69
CA GLN A 257 7.91 23.02 -0.92
C GLN A 257 8.41 24.24 -0.12
N GLY A 258 7.64 25.34 -0.10
CA GLY A 258 7.97 26.52 0.70
C GLY A 258 8.00 26.23 2.20
N LEU A 259 7.07 25.41 2.70
CA LEU A 259 7.05 24.95 4.09
C LEU A 259 8.26 24.09 4.43
N MET A 260 8.67 23.20 3.54
CA MET A 260 9.85 22.36 3.73
C MET A 260 11.14 23.19 3.78
N GLN A 261 11.30 24.16 2.88
CA GLN A 261 12.47 25.02 2.87
C GLN A 261 12.60 25.81 4.19
N ARG A 262 11.47 26.26 4.76
CA ARG A 262 11.43 26.88 6.08
C ARG A 262 11.81 25.87 7.18
N TYR A 263 11.26 24.66 7.14
CA TYR A 263 11.58 23.61 8.12
C TYR A 263 13.08 23.28 8.15
N VAL A 264 13.70 23.06 6.98
CA VAL A 264 15.14 22.79 6.84
C VAL A 264 15.98 23.97 7.34
N THR A 265 15.57 25.21 7.01
CA THR A 265 16.28 26.43 7.47
C THR A 265 16.22 26.58 8.99
N ASN A 266 15.10 26.21 9.61
CA ASN A 266 14.88 26.33 11.06
C ASN A 266 15.59 25.25 11.89
N LEU A 267 15.94 24.09 11.30
CA LEU A 267 16.70 23.03 11.98
C LEU A 267 18.16 23.42 12.27
N GLY A 268 18.65 24.54 11.72
CA GLY A 268 20.00 25.04 11.95
C GLY A 268 21.11 24.22 11.29
N PRO A 269 22.38 24.66 11.37
CA PRO A 269 23.53 24.00 10.73
C PRO A 269 23.92 22.65 11.34
N THR A 270 23.28 22.24 12.43
CA THR A 270 23.51 20.95 13.13
C THR A 270 22.51 19.86 12.73
N GLY A 271 21.46 20.19 11.97
CA GLY A 271 20.62 19.17 11.35
C GLY A 271 21.44 18.35 10.35
N PRO A 272 21.13 17.05 10.13
CA PRO A 272 21.75 16.32 9.05
C PRO A 272 21.53 17.12 7.77
N VAL A 273 22.62 17.45 7.07
CA VAL A 273 22.57 18.07 5.73
C VAL A 273 21.96 17.03 4.79
N GLU A 274 20.66 16.84 4.88
CA GLU A 274 19.91 16.17 3.85
C GLU A 274 20.05 17.05 2.61
N SER A 275 20.70 16.51 1.58
CA SER A 275 20.77 17.20 0.30
C SER A 275 19.36 17.62 -0.11
N GLU A 276 19.19 18.82 -0.67
CA GLU A 276 17.88 19.37 -1.08
C GLU A 276 17.03 18.36 -1.88
N GLY A 277 17.67 17.41 -2.57
CA GLY A 277 17.01 16.30 -3.26
C GLY A 277 16.41 15.20 -2.37
N ARG A 278 16.96 14.88 -1.19
CA ARG A 278 16.44 13.81 -0.30
C ARG A 278 15.18 14.23 0.44
N GLY A 279 15.13 15.48 0.91
CA GLY A 279 13.91 16.06 1.52
C GLY A 279 12.76 16.17 0.51
N ALA A 280 13.05 16.57 -0.73
CA ALA A 280 12.07 16.55 -1.80
C ALA A 280 11.56 15.12 -2.08
N VAL A 281 12.45 14.13 -2.26
CA VAL A 281 12.03 12.73 -2.49
C VAL A 281 11.15 12.16 -1.37
N SER A 282 11.40 12.53 -0.11
CA SER A 282 10.57 12.11 1.03
C SER A 282 9.13 12.65 0.98
N ILE A 283 8.94 13.90 0.54
CA ILE A 283 7.62 14.53 0.40
C ILE A 283 6.84 13.91 -0.76
N TYR A 284 7.53 13.66 -1.88
CA TYR A 284 6.92 12.95 -3.00
C TYR A 284 6.65 11.48 -2.68
N GLY A 285 7.36 10.91 -1.71
CA GLY A 285 7.04 9.61 -1.09
C GLY A 285 5.67 9.58 -0.41
N ASP A 286 5.17 10.71 0.11
CA ASP A 286 3.82 10.79 0.70
C ASP A 286 2.71 10.65 -0.35
N ARG A 287 3.07 10.72 -1.64
CA ARG A 287 2.13 10.49 -2.75
C ARG A 287 2.00 9.02 -3.14
N THR A 288 2.67 8.11 -2.44
CA THR A 288 2.34 6.67 -2.45
C THR A 288 0.87 6.41 -2.07
N VAL A 289 0.22 7.33 -1.36
CA VAL A 289 -1.22 7.33 -1.12
C VAL A 289 -2.02 7.12 -2.43
N ARG A 290 -1.64 7.77 -3.54
CA ARG A 290 -2.35 7.63 -4.82
C ARG A 290 -2.28 6.21 -5.37
N ILE A 291 -1.10 5.60 -5.37
CA ILE A 291 -0.94 4.22 -5.86
C ILE A 291 -1.69 3.23 -4.96
N ILE A 292 -1.78 3.50 -3.66
CA ILE A 292 -2.53 2.68 -2.72
C ILE A 292 -4.04 2.81 -2.96
N VAL A 293 -4.58 4.03 -3.15
CA VAL A 293 -5.99 4.22 -3.51
C VAL A 293 -6.33 3.47 -4.80
N LEU A 294 -5.48 3.57 -5.83
CA LEU A 294 -5.68 2.82 -7.08
C LEU A 294 -5.61 1.30 -6.87
N ARG A 295 -4.71 0.81 -6.01
CA ARG A 295 -4.63 -0.61 -5.64
C ARG A 295 -5.87 -1.08 -4.91
N LEU A 296 -6.43 -0.26 -4.02
CA LEU A 296 -7.70 -0.53 -3.33
C LEU A 296 -8.84 -0.59 -4.34
N ILE A 297 -8.97 0.40 -5.23
CA ILE A 297 -9.99 0.39 -6.31
C ILE A 297 -9.86 -0.87 -7.17
N ALA A 298 -8.66 -1.22 -7.63
CA ALA A 298 -8.44 -2.45 -8.42
C ALA A 298 -8.85 -3.72 -7.64
N THR A 299 -8.52 -3.79 -6.35
CA THR A 299 -8.87 -4.92 -5.48
C THR A 299 -10.37 -5.05 -5.27
N LEU A 300 -11.04 -3.94 -4.92
CA LEU A 300 -12.49 -3.88 -4.72
C LEU A 300 -13.24 -4.28 -5.99
N THR A 301 -12.77 -3.83 -7.15
CA THR A 301 -13.41 -4.12 -8.45
C THR A 301 -13.24 -5.56 -8.90
N HIS A 302 -12.13 -6.24 -8.53
CA HIS A 302 -12.01 -7.69 -8.68
C HIS A 302 -13.04 -8.48 -7.84
N LEU A 303 -13.53 -7.90 -6.75
CA LEU A 303 -14.49 -8.52 -5.83
C LEU A 303 -15.90 -7.90 -5.90
N ALA A 304 -16.15 -7.02 -6.88
CA ALA A 304 -17.35 -6.19 -6.93
C ALA A 304 -18.66 -7.00 -6.91
N GLU A 305 -18.72 -8.10 -7.66
CA GLU A 305 -19.90 -9.00 -7.70
C GLU A 305 -20.20 -9.63 -6.35
N SER A 306 -19.15 -10.04 -5.63
CA SER A 306 -19.32 -10.78 -4.37
C SER A 306 -19.56 -9.88 -3.16
N CYS A 307 -19.24 -8.58 -3.29
CA CYS A 307 -19.31 -7.61 -2.19
C CYS A 307 -20.43 -6.57 -2.37
N GLY A 308 -21.32 -6.76 -3.36
CA GLY A 308 -22.49 -5.90 -3.55
C GLY A 308 -22.16 -4.46 -3.99
N ILE A 309 -21.00 -4.24 -4.63
CA ILE A 309 -20.63 -2.91 -5.13
C ILE A 309 -21.53 -2.57 -6.32
N THR A 310 -22.25 -1.46 -6.27
CA THR A 310 -23.25 -1.04 -7.29
C THR A 310 -22.59 -0.39 -8.52
N ASN A 311 -23.33 -0.26 -9.62
CA ASN A 311 -22.82 0.44 -10.82
C ASN A 311 -22.49 1.91 -10.53
N ALA A 312 -23.32 2.60 -9.74
CA ALA A 312 -23.05 3.99 -9.37
C ALA A 312 -21.75 4.15 -8.57
N GLN A 313 -21.42 3.18 -7.70
CA GLN A 313 -20.13 3.15 -6.99
C GLN A 313 -18.96 2.90 -7.94
N ILE A 314 -19.10 1.99 -8.91
CA ILE A 314 -18.09 1.73 -9.96
C ILE A 314 -17.88 2.99 -10.82
N GLU A 315 -18.96 3.63 -11.25
CA GLU A 315 -18.93 4.86 -12.04
C GLU A 315 -18.28 6.02 -11.28
N SER A 316 -18.49 6.11 -9.96
CA SER A 316 -17.87 7.12 -9.11
C SER A 316 -16.34 7.02 -9.07
N PHE A 317 -15.77 5.83 -9.22
CA PHE A 317 -14.31 5.65 -9.28
C PHE A 317 -13.69 5.93 -10.65
N LEU A 318 -14.49 6.02 -11.73
CA LEU A 318 -13.96 6.19 -13.08
C LEU A 318 -13.08 7.43 -13.21
N HIS A 319 -13.48 8.55 -12.62
CA HIS A 319 -12.72 9.80 -12.73
C HIS A 319 -11.37 9.74 -12.00
N VAL A 320 -11.31 9.07 -10.84
CA VAL A 320 -10.08 8.82 -10.08
C VAL A 320 -9.10 8.01 -10.92
N ALA A 321 -9.55 6.85 -11.42
CA ALA A 321 -8.71 5.98 -12.23
C ALA A 321 -8.32 6.62 -13.57
N TYR A 322 -9.23 7.35 -14.23
CA TYR A 322 -8.96 8.04 -15.49
C TYR A 322 -7.91 9.14 -15.35
N ARG A 323 -7.99 9.98 -14.31
CA ARG A 323 -6.98 11.01 -14.05
C ARG A 323 -5.58 10.41 -13.86
N SER A 324 -5.50 9.22 -13.26
CA SER A 324 -4.24 8.54 -13.07
C SER A 324 -3.62 7.94 -14.34
N CYS A 325 -4.40 7.81 -15.43
CA CYS A 325 -3.94 7.31 -16.74
C CYS A 325 -3.24 8.37 -17.61
N GLY A 326 -3.03 9.58 -17.09
CA GLY A 326 -2.36 10.66 -17.83
C GLY A 326 -0.99 10.23 -18.38
N LYS A 327 -0.56 10.82 -19.50
CA LYS A 327 0.82 10.63 -19.97
C LYS A 327 1.75 11.29 -18.95
N GLY A 328 2.42 10.49 -18.12
CA GLY A 328 3.54 10.98 -17.31
C GLY A 328 4.50 11.80 -18.17
N ARG A 329 4.98 12.93 -17.68
CA ARG A 329 5.89 13.78 -18.45
C ARG A 329 7.16 12.99 -18.74
N THR A 330 7.43 12.71 -20.01
CA THR A 330 8.74 12.20 -20.42
C THR A 330 9.77 13.26 -20.04
N LEU A 331 10.74 12.92 -19.21
CA LEU A 331 11.79 13.86 -18.80
C LEU A 331 12.46 14.42 -20.05
N ARG A 332 12.35 15.74 -20.25
CA ARG A 332 13.04 16.45 -21.32
C ARG A 332 14.56 16.35 -21.10
N LYS A 333 15.37 16.67 -22.12
CA LYS A 333 16.85 16.64 -22.00
C LYS A 333 17.40 17.57 -20.90
N SER A 334 16.63 18.57 -20.48
CA SER A 334 16.86 19.43 -19.31
C SER A 334 15.53 19.62 -18.58
N PRO A 335 15.11 18.67 -17.74
CA PRO A 335 13.82 18.76 -17.07
C PRO A 335 13.90 19.81 -15.95
N SER A 336 12.84 20.59 -15.78
CA SER A 336 12.69 21.43 -14.58
C SER A 336 12.60 20.55 -13.33
N LEU A 337 12.94 21.08 -12.15
CA LEU A 337 12.78 20.35 -10.88
C LEU A 337 11.34 19.82 -10.72
N GLN A 338 10.34 20.64 -11.07
CA GLN A 338 8.93 20.24 -11.07
C GLN A 338 8.65 19.03 -11.98
N GLU A 339 9.22 18.99 -13.19
CA GLU A 339 9.08 17.85 -14.09
C GLU A 339 9.76 16.59 -13.55
N ILE A 340 10.91 16.72 -12.89
CA ILE A 340 11.61 15.61 -12.24
C ILE A 340 10.73 15.03 -11.15
N LEU A 341 10.14 15.88 -10.32
CA LEU A 341 9.37 15.45 -9.17
C LEU A 341 8.01 14.85 -9.59
N GLU A 342 7.33 15.44 -10.57
CA GLU A 342 6.12 14.84 -11.18
C GLU A 342 6.41 13.47 -11.82
N ALA A 343 7.56 13.32 -12.49
CA ALA A 343 7.96 12.04 -13.07
C ALA A 343 8.32 11.01 -11.99
N ALA A 344 9.02 11.44 -10.92
CA ALA A 344 9.33 10.59 -9.78
C ALA A 344 8.05 10.07 -9.13
N GLU A 345 7.06 10.94 -8.90
CA GLU A 345 5.76 10.57 -8.36
C GLU A 345 5.03 9.56 -9.25
N TYR A 346 4.92 9.86 -10.55
CA TYR A 346 4.20 9.02 -11.52
C TYR A 346 4.81 7.61 -11.64
N CYS A 347 6.11 7.49 -11.36
CA CYS A 347 6.87 6.23 -11.38
C CYS A 347 7.12 5.66 -9.97
N THR A 348 6.66 6.31 -8.91
CA THR A 348 6.85 5.83 -7.53
C THR A 348 6.07 4.54 -7.34
N GLU A 349 6.73 3.53 -6.79
CA GLU A 349 6.14 2.23 -6.47
C GLU A 349 6.37 1.90 -5.00
N LEU A 350 5.43 1.18 -4.40
CA LEU A 350 5.64 0.60 -3.07
C LEU A 350 6.36 -0.73 -3.28
N PHE A 351 7.54 -0.88 -2.69
CA PHE A 351 8.27 -2.14 -2.71
C PHE A 351 9.03 -2.29 -1.39
N HIS A 352 8.34 -2.82 -0.38
CA HIS A 352 8.86 -2.90 0.97
C HIS A 352 9.04 -4.36 1.39
N TYR A 353 10.21 -4.65 1.96
CA TYR A 353 10.39 -5.85 2.78
C TYR A 353 9.90 -5.53 4.20
N THR A 354 9.30 -6.52 4.81
CA THR A 354 8.63 -6.53 6.10
C THR A 354 9.64 -6.64 7.27
N ARG A 355 10.85 -6.07 7.10
CA ARG A 355 11.87 -6.01 8.15
C ARG A 355 12.13 -4.57 8.58
N GLY A 356 11.87 -4.31 9.86
CA GLY A 356 12.19 -3.05 10.54
C GLY A 356 13.70 -2.79 10.58
N ASN A 357 14.06 -1.55 10.26
CA ASN A 357 15.36 -0.90 10.39
C ASN A 357 16.56 -1.44 9.58
N GLY A 358 17.23 -0.51 8.88
CA GLY A 358 18.46 -0.74 8.11
C GLY A 358 19.67 -1.21 8.93
N ALA A 359 19.60 -1.19 10.26
CA ALA A 359 20.66 -1.66 11.16
C ALA A 359 20.80 -3.19 11.21
N THR A 360 19.74 -3.94 10.85
CA THR A 360 19.75 -5.41 10.78
C THR A 360 19.68 -5.95 9.34
N ALA A 361 19.93 -5.07 8.35
CA ALA A 361 19.87 -5.39 6.93
C ALA A 361 21.04 -6.31 6.52
N GLY A 362 20.87 -7.62 6.71
CA GLY A 362 21.44 -8.57 5.76
C GLY A 362 20.80 -8.29 4.40
N ALA A 363 21.59 -7.84 3.43
CA ALA A 363 21.18 -7.37 2.11
C ALA A 363 20.47 -8.42 1.19
N LYS A 364 19.89 -9.47 1.76
CA LYS A 364 19.43 -10.65 1.01
C LYS A 364 17.94 -10.98 1.14
N GLY A 365 17.15 -10.23 1.92
CA GLY A 365 15.74 -10.61 2.14
C GLY A 365 15.57 -12.02 2.72
N GLN A 366 16.64 -12.54 3.32
CA GLN A 366 16.74 -13.86 3.93
C GLN A 366 16.50 -13.71 5.42
N SER A 367 15.53 -14.45 5.93
CA SER A 367 15.24 -14.54 7.36
C SER A 367 15.31 -15.99 7.80
N GLN A 368 16.02 -16.24 8.90
CA GLN A 368 16.14 -17.57 9.49
C GLN A 368 14.95 -17.79 10.43
N ILE A 369 13.99 -18.63 10.02
CA ILE A 369 12.91 -19.13 10.87
C ILE A 369 13.33 -20.52 11.35
N GLY A 370 13.84 -20.62 12.57
CA GLY A 370 14.43 -21.86 13.08
C GLY A 370 15.66 -22.26 12.25
N ASP A 371 15.64 -23.44 11.62
CA ASP A 371 16.72 -23.91 10.73
C ASP A 371 16.49 -23.56 9.24
N ILE A 372 15.40 -22.87 8.90
CA ILE A 372 15.01 -22.60 7.51
C ILE A 372 15.26 -21.13 7.16
N ILE A 373 16.05 -20.87 6.11
CA ILE A 373 16.14 -19.55 5.48
C ILE A 373 14.93 -19.37 4.55
N ALA A 374 14.02 -18.48 4.93
CA ALA A 374 12.88 -18.09 4.10
C ALA A 374 13.20 -16.75 3.39
N ILE A 375 13.06 -16.73 2.07
CA ILE A 375 13.12 -15.50 1.29
C ILE A 375 11.75 -14.84 1.32
N GLU A 376 11.70 -13.66 1.90
CA GLU A 376 10.47 -12.90 2.02
C GLU A 376 9.95 -12.45 0.64
N SER A 377 8.62 -12.48 0.47
CA SER A 377 7.95 -11.79 -0.63
C SER A 377 7.63 -10.36 -0.21
N PRO A 378 8.21 -9.34 -0.85
CA PRO A 378 7.96 -7.95 -0.49
C PRO A 378 6.50 -7.58 -0.77
N ILE A 379 6.00 -6.63 0.01
CA ILE A 379 4.76 -5.93 -0.31
C ILE A 379 5.04 -5.04 -1.52
N SER A 380 4.30 -5.26 -2.60
CA SER A 380 4.49 -4.52 -3.84
C SER A 380 3.19 -3.91 -4.35
N VAL A 381 3.23 -2.61 -4.61
CA VAL A 381 2.18 -1.84 -5.28
C VAL A 381 2.82 -1.17 -6.49
N ALA A 382 2.31 -1.48 -7.68
CA ALA A 382 2.88 -0.98 -8.92
C ALA A 382 2.68 0.55 -9.00
N PRO A 383 3.50 1.26 -9.78
CA PRO A 383 3.42 2.70 -9.88
C PRO A 383 2.13 3.15 -10.55
N GLN A 384 1.81 4.43 -10.39
CA GLN A 384 0.60 5.04 -10.95
C GLN A 384 0.47 4.77 -12.45
N CYS A 385 1.59 4.78 -13.18
CA CYS A 385 1.63 4.55 -14.62
C CYS A 385 1.13 3.17 -15.08
N VAL A 386 1.10 2.18 -14.17
CA VAL A 386 0.56 0.83 -14.41
C VAL A 386 -0.77 0.66 -13.68
N LEU A 387 -0.85 1.07 -12.42
CA LEU A 387 -2.06 0.88 -11.60
C LEU A 387 -3.23 1.74 -12.05
N GLY A 388 -2.99 2.93 -12.58
CA GLY A 388 -4.05 3.77 -13.11
C GLY A 388 -4.82 3.09 -14.25
N PRO A 389 -4.13 2.68 -15.33
CA PRO A 389 -4.73 1.87 -16.38
C PRO A 389 -5.34 0.56 -15.86
N THR A 390 -4.70 -0.11 -14.90
CA THR A 390 -5.22 -1.36 -14.32
C THR A 390 -6.57 -1.15 -13.66
N ALA A 391 -6.67 -0.14 -12.77
CA ALA A 391 -7.90 0.19 -12.07
C ALA A 391 -8.98 0.66 -13.03
N LEU A 392 -8.65 1.51 -14.01
CA LEU A 392 -9.61 2.02 -14.98
C LEU A 392 -10.17 0.91 -15.87
N VAL A 393 -9.30 0.09 -16.47
CA VAL A 393 -9.72 -1.02 -17.32
C VAL A 393 -10.57 -1.98 -16.50
N ARG A 394 -10.21 -2.26 -15.24
CA ARG A 394 -11.01 -3.14 -14.38
C ARG A 394 -12.39 -2.57 -14.05
N LEU A 395 -12.53 -1.27 -13.81
CA LEU A 395 -13.83 -0.62 -13.65
C LEU A 395 -14.70 -0.79 -14.91
N LEU A 396 -14.11 -0.57 -16.09
CA LEU A 396 -14.79 -0.80 -17.38
C LEU A 396 -15.20 -2.26 -17.55
N VAL A 397 -14.35 -3.21 -17.13
CA VAL A 397 -14.67 -4.64 -17.17
C VAL A 397 -15.89 -4.96 -16.30
N VAL A 398 -15.99 -4.41 -15.09
CA VAL A 398 -17.17 -4.63 -14.22
C VAL A 398 -18.44 -4.08 -14.87
N LEU A 399 -18.36 -2.88 -15.48
CA LEU A 399 -19.51 -2.30 -16.20
C LEU A 399 -19.90 -3.14 -17.43
N ALA A 400 -18.93 -3.64 -18.19
CA ALA A 400 -19.17 -4.51 -19.34
C ALA A 400 -19.77 -5.86 -18.91
N GLN A 401 -19.21 -6.48 -17.88
CA GLN A 401 -19.69 -7.74 -17.31
C GLN A 401 -21.15 -7.66 -16.84
N ARG A 402 -21.61 -6.48 -16.43
CA ARG A 402 -23.00 -6.21 -16.00
C ARG A 402 -23.90 -5.71 -17.13
N ASN A 403 -23.43 -5.71 -18.38
CA ASN A 403 -24.12 -5.13 -19.53
C ASN A 403 -24.53 -3.65 -19.33
N ALA A 404 -23.78 -2.91 -18.51
CA ALA A 404 -24.07 -1.51 -18.18
C ALA A 404 -23.28 -0.54 -19.06
N LEU A 405 -22.08 -0.92 -19.52
CA LEU A 405 -21.14 -0.03 -20.20
C LEU A 405 -21.73 0.65 -21.45
N GLU A 406 -22.44 -0.11 -22.30
CA GLU A 406 -23.03 0.41 -23.54
C GLU A 406 -24.16 1.42 -23.28
N GLY A 407 -24.93 1.20 -22.22
CA GLY A 407 -26.07 2.05 -21.86
C GLY A 407 -25.68 3.43 -21.37
N ILE A 408 -24.46 3.61 -20.85
CA ILE A 408 -24.02 4.86 -20.20
C ILE A 408 -24.10 6.06 -21.14
N GLN A 409 -23.75 5.89 -22.43
CA GLN A 409 -23.79 6.98 -23.42
C GLN A 409 -25.21 7.52 -23.66
N THR A 410 -26.24 6.73 -23.34
CA THR A 410 -27.64 7.09 -23.56
C THR A 410 -28.30 7.73 -22.33
N LEU A 411 -27.63 7.75 -21.18
CA LEU A 411 -28.15 8.31 -19.95
C LEU A 411 -28.39 9.81 -20.08
N LYS A 412 -29.57 10.28 -19.65
CA LYS A 412 -29.94 11.71 -19.61
C LYS A 412 -29.79 12.34 -18.23
N LYS A 413 -29.66 11.52 -17.18
CA LYS A 413 -29.54 11.93 -15.78
C LYS A 413 -28.52 11.05 -15.09
N ALA A 414 -27.80 11.63 -14.12
CA ALA A 414 -26.84 10.89 -13.31
C ALA A 414 -27.56 9.75 -12.56
N PRO A 415 -26.98 8.55 -12.49
CA PRO A 415 -27.51 7.45 -11.69
C PRO A 415 -27.61 7.81 -10.20
N THR A 416 -28.62 7.26 -9.53
CA THR A 416 -28.77 7.44 -8.08
C THR A 416 -27.62 6.76 -7.35
N GLY A 417 -27.02 7.44 -6.36
CA GLY A 417 -25.89 6.94 -5.58
C GLY A 417 -24.52 7.21 -6.20
N LEU A 418 -24.44 8.05 -7.23
CA LEU A 418 -23.18 8.58 -7.74
C LEU A 418 -22.55 9.52 -6.69
N SER A 419 -21.24 9.44 -6.47
CA SER A 419 -20.53 10.33 -5.55
C SER A 419 -20.75 11.81 -5.94
N PRO A 420 -20.91 12.74 -4.99
CA PRO A 420 -21.10 14.17 -5.27
C PRO A 420 -19.97 14.79 -6.11
N SER A 421 -18.77 14.20 -6.06
CA SER A 421 -17.60 14.60 -6.83
C SER A 421 -17.62 14.15 -8.30
N THR A 422 -18.57 13.29 -8.67
CA THR A 422 -18.66 12.68 -10.00
C THR A 422 -19.89 13.18 -10.75
N SER A 423 -19.70 13.62 -11.99
CA SER A 423 -20.77 14.07 -12.88
C SER A 423 -21.05 13.04 -13.98
N LEU A 424 -22.29 13.00 -14.46
CA LEU A 424 -22.66 12.16 -15.62
C LEU A 424 -21.78 12.46 -16.85
N SER A 425 -21.47 13.73 -17.10
CA SER A 425 -20.60 14.12 -18.21
C SER A 425 -19.20 13.52 -18.12
N GLN A 426 -18.63 13.42 -16.91
CA GLN A 426 -17.35 12.75 -16.71
C GLN A 426 -17.47 11.25 -16.99
N VAL A 427 -18.51 10.61 -16.46
CA VAL A 427 -18.78 9.19 -16.68
C VAL A 427 -18.90 8.90 -18.17
N GLN A 428 -19.77 9.62 -18.89
CA GLN A 428 -19.97 9.48 -20.34
C GLN A 428 -18.70 9.74 -21.14
N HIS A 429 -17.92 10.76 -20.79
CA HIS A 429 -16.65 11.03 -21.45
C HIS A 429 -15.69 9.84 -21.31
N ILE A 430 -15.51 9.33 -20.08
CA ILE A 430 -14.54 8.27 -19.78
C ILE A 430 -14.95 6.94 -20.43
N THR A 431 -16.25 6.63 -20.44
CA THR A 431 -16.80 5.41 -21.05
C THR A 431 -17.08 5.55 -22.55
N HIS A 432 -16.66 6.65 -23.19
CA HIS A 432 -16.83 6.82 -24.63
C HIS A 432 -15.95 5.80 -25.37
N PRO A 433 -16.45 5.12 -26.43
CA PRO A 433 -15.68 4.09 -27.14
C PRO A 433 -14.29 4.53 -27.59
N ASP A 434 -14.15 5.78 -28.07
CA ASP A 434 -12.84 6.31 -28.48
C ASP A 434 -11.86 6.51 -27.32
N ILE A 435 -12.38 6.87 -26.14
CA ILE A 435 -11.56 6.97 -24.93
C ILE A 435 -11.13 5.58 -24.48
N ILE A 436 -12.04 4.60 -24.50
CA ILE A 436 -11.72 3.20 -24.18
C ILE A 436 -10.62 2.66 -25.11
N ARG A 437 -10.74 2.84 -26.44
CA ARG A 437 -9.70 2.47 -27.41
C ARG A 437 -8.34 3.09 -27.07
N ARG A 438 -8.32 4.37 -26.69
CA ARG A 438 -7.10 5.08 -26.30
C ARG A 438 -6.48 4.50 -25.03
N ILE A 439 -7.30 4.15 -24.04
CA ILE A 439 -6.87 3.54 -22.78
C ILE A 439 -6.31 2.13 -23.01
N ILE A 440 -6.92 1.33 -23.89
CA ILE A 440 -6.39 0.00 -24.25
C ILE A 440 -5.00 0.14 -24.89
N LYS A 441 -4.84 1.04 -25.87
CA LYS A 441 -3.53 1.31 -26.50
C LYS A 441 -2.48 1.80 -25.50
N LEU A 442 -2.87 2.67 -24.57
CA LEU A 442 -1.99 3.09 -23.47
C LEU A 442 -1.58 1.89 -22.61
N SER A 443 -2.54 1.04 -22.24
CA SER A 443 -2.31 -0.15 -21.42
C SER A 443 -1.32 -1.11 -22.08
N GLN A 444 -1.50 -1.39 -23.37
CA GLN A 444 -0.56 -2.19 -24.17
C GLN A 444 0.88 -1.65 -24.10
N SER A 445 1.04 -0.33 -24.30
CA SER A 445 2.35 0.31 -24.19
C SER A 445 2.98 0.13 -22.80
N ARG A 446 2.18 0.25 -21.73
CA ARG A 446 2.66 0.09 -20.35
C ARG A 446 2.99 -1.35 -20.00
N ILE A 447 2.22 -2.32 -20.49
CA ILE A 447 2.52 -3.76 -20.37
C ILE A 447 3.89 -4.07 -20.98
N LEU A 448 4.15 -3.59 -22.20
CA LEU A 448 5.43 -3.80 -22.88
C LEU A 448 6.59 -3.13 -22.13
N GLU A 449 6.44 -1.85 -21.77
CA GLU A 449 7.45 -1.08 -21.04
C GLU A 449 7.80 -1.75 -19.70
N ARG A 450 6.79 -2.11 -18.91
CA ARG A 450 6.96 -2.74 -17.59
C ARG A 450 7.59 -4.13 -17.69
N THR A 451 7.22 -4.90 -18.70
CA THR A 451 7.84 -6.22 -18.97
C THR A 451 9.30 -6.05 -19.37
N GLU A 452 9.63 -5.07 -20.19
CA GLU A 452 11.01 -4.81 -20.61
C GLU A 452 11.88 -4.33 -19.45
N GLN A 453 11.36 -3.45 -18.58
CA GLN A 453 12.02 -3.05 -17.33
C GLN A 453 12.40 -4.28 -16.48
N GLY A 454 11.50 -5.26 -16.36
CA GLY A 454 11.78 -6.51 -15.66
C GLY A 454 12.93 -7.31 -16.28
N ARG A 455 13.01 -7.36 -17.62
CA ARG A 455 14.11 -8.05 -18.34
C ARG A 455 15.45 -7.33 -18.18
N LEU A 456 15.45 -6.01 -18.32
CA LEU A 456 16.64 -5.18 -18.14
C LEU A 456 17.21 -5.33 -16.73
N ARG A 457 16.35 -5.32 -15.70
CA ARG A 457 16.77 -5.47 -14.31
C ARG A 457 17.53 -6.77 -14.06
N ILE A 458 17.00 -7.90 -14.55
CA ILE A 458 17.63 -9.23 -14.41
C ILE A 458 18.97 -9.32 -15.15
N LYS A 459 19.12 -8.57 -16.25
CA LYS A 459 20.35 -8.54 -17.03
C LYS A 459 21.46 -7.78 -16.29
N GLU A 460 21.10 -6.68 -15.63
CA GLU A 460 22.04 -5.77 -14.98
C GLU A 460 22.50 -6.26 -13.61
N LYS A 461 21.62 -6.89 -12.82
CA LYS A 461 21.91 -7.28 -11.44
C LYS A 461 21.15 -8.54 -11.03
N LYS A 462 21.71 -9.33 -10.10
CA LYS A 462 21.26 -10.70 -9.81
C LYS A 462 21.21 -11.06 -8.32
N ASP A 463 21.07 -10.09 -7.42
CA ASP A 463 20.76 -10.43 -6.03
C ASP A 463 19.27 -10.79 -5.86
N ASP A 464 18.92 -11.37 -4.72
CA ASP A 464 17.55 -11.81 -4.42
C ASP A 464 16.56 -10.63 -4.43
N ALA A 465 17.02 -9.42 -4.08
CA ALA A 465 16.18 -8.23 -4.07
C ALA A 465 15.81 -7.78 -5.49
N ASP A 466 16.77 -7.82 -6.41
CA ASP A 466 16.58 -7.53 -7.82
C ASP A 466 15.67 -8.54 -8.50
N ILE A 467 15.80 -9.82 -8.15
CA ILE A 467 14.92 -10.89 -8.66
C ILE A 467 13.49 -10.70 -8.15
N ASN A 468 13.30 -10.36 -6.87
CA ASN A 468 11.96 -10.04 -6.32
C ASN A 468 11.35 -8.81 -7.01
N LEU A 469 12.15 -7.76 -7.24
CA LEU A 469 11.69 -6.57 -7.93
C LEU A 469 11.27 -6.90 -9.36
N ALA A 470 12.11 -7.64 -10.11
CA ALA A 470 11.76 -8.10 -11.44
C ALA A 470 10.51 -8.99 -11.46
N CYS A 471 10.32 -9.84 -10.45
CA CYS A 471 9.08 -10.60 -10.27
C CYS A 471 7.87 -9.67 -10.15
N SER A 472 7.96 -8.61 -9.33
CA SER A 472 6.86 -7.62 -9.17
C SER A 472 6.57 -6.83 -10.46
N LEU A 473 7.61 -6.52 -11.26
CA LEU A 473 7.48 -5.89 -12.57
C LEU A 473 6.66 -6.79 -13.52
N PHE A 474 6.98 -8.08 -13.57
CA PHE A 474 6.22 -9.03 -14.38
C PHE A 474 4.80 -9.27 -13.87
N VAL A 475 4.60 -9.37 -12.55
CA VAL A 475 3.27 -9.57 -11.97
C VAL A 475 2.34 -8.38 -12.25
N SER A 476 2.83 -7.15 -12.08
CA SER A 476 2.04 -5.95 -12.38
C SER A 476 1.74 -5.79 -13.88
N SER A 477 2.66 -6.20 -14.75
CA SER A 477 2.42 -6.30 -16.19
C SER A 477 1.33 -7.35 -16.53
N ALA A 478 1.39 -8.52 -15.90
CA ALA A 478 0.40 -9.58 -16.07
C ALA A 478 -0.99 -9.14 -15.59
N GLU A 479 -1.09 -8.46 -14.45
CA GLU A 479 -2.38 -7.96 -13.94
C GLU A 479 -3.05 -6.99 -14.93
N LEU A 480 -2.29 -6.01 -15.45
CA LEU A 480 -2.81 -5.08 -16.46
C LEU A 480 -3.21 -5.80 -17.76
N ALA A 481 -2.40 -6.74 -18.23
CA ALA A 481 -2.72 -7.54 -19.41
C ALA A 481 -3.99 -8.37 -19.21
N ALA A 482 -4.17 -8.99 -18.04
CA ALA A 482 -5.38 -9.72 -17.69
C ALA A 482 -6.62 -8.82 -17.67
N ALA A 483 -6.50 -7.59 -17.17
CA ALA A 483 -7.60 -6.62 -17.21
C ALA A 483 -8.01 -6.28 -18.66
N VAL A 484 -7.04 -6.08 -19.58
CA VAL A 484 -7.32 -5.79 -20.99
C VAL A 484 -7.98 -7.00 -21.68
N VAL A 485 -7.49 -8.21 -21.44
CA VAL A 485 -8.10 -9.44 -21.98
C VAL A 485 -9.52 -9.63 -21.47
N ALA A 486 -9.76 -9.36 -20.18
CA ALA A 486 -11.09 -9.42 -19.61
C ALA A 486 -12.02 -8.37 -20.24
N LEU A 487 -11.55 -7.14 -20.48
CA LEU A 487 -12.37 -6.12 -21.13
C LEU A 487 -12.82 -6.58 -22.52
N ASP A 488 -11.88 -7.03 -23.36
CA ASP A 488 -12.18 -7.60 -24.68
C ASP A 488 -13.25 -8.70 -24.60
N THR A 489 -13.06 -9.64 -23.66
CA THR A 489 -13.97 -10.77 -23.44
C THR A 489 -15.39 -10.31 -23.05
N TYR A 490 -15.51 -9.42 -22.06
CA TYR A 490 -16.82 -8.96 -21.57
C TYR A 490 -17.47 -7.89 -22.46
N THR A 491 -16.75 -7.37 -23.45
CA THR A 491 -17.32 -6.55 -24.53
C THR A 491 -17.55 -7.33 -25.82
N GLU A 492 -17.53 -8.67 -25.76
CA GLU A 492 -17.79 -9.55 -26.90
C GLU A 492 -16.91 -9.23 -28.13
N GLY A 493 -15.67 -8.80 -27.91
CA GLY A 493 -14.73 -8.49 -28.99
C GLY A 493 -14.87 -7.11 -29.63
N VAL A 494 -15.69 -6.20 -29.10
CA VAL A 494 -15.82 -4.81 -29.61
C VAL A 494 -14.46 -4.09 -29.69
N TYR A 495 -13.51 -4.45 -28.83
CA TYR A 495 -12.16 -3.88 -28.77
C TYR A 495 -11.05 -4.87 -29.16
N ALA A 496 -11.38 -5.95 -29.88
CA ALA A 496 -10.43 -7.02 -30.21
C ALA A 496 -9.19 -6.51 -30.97
N ALA A 497 -9.38 -5.54 -31.88
CA ALA A 497 -8.29 -4.95 -32.66
C ALA A 497 -7.28 -4.18 -31.78
N GLU A 498 -7.75 -3.43 -30.79
CA GLU A 498 -6.89 -2.73 -29.83
C GLU A 498 -6.30 -3.65 -28.76
N ALA A 499 -7.03 -4.70 -28.37
CA ALA A 499 -6.61 -5.68 -27.37
C ALA A 499 -5.63 -6.72 -27.92
N LEU A 500 -5.48 -6.84 -29.24
CA LEU A 500 -4.58 -7.78 -29.89
C LEU A 500 -3.15 -7.68 -29.32
N GLY A 501 -2.62 -8.82 -28.86
CA GLY A 501 -1.31 -8.93 -28.23
C GLY A 501 -1.37 -8.97 -26.70
N ALA A 502 -2.49 -8.59 -26.07
CA ALA A 502 -2.62 -8.59 -24.61
C ALA A 502 -2.52 -10.01 -24.04
N ARG A 503 -3.15 -11.00 -24.69
CA ARG A 503 -3.09 -12.42 -24.26
C ARG A 503 -1.66 -12.93 -24.36
N LYS A 504 -0.96 -12.64 -25.45
CA LYS A 504 0.47 -12.98 -25.60
C LYS A 504 1.33 -12.36 -24.51
N GLN A 505 1.16 -11.07 -24.21
CA GLN A 505 1.94 -10.42 -23.16
C GLN A 505 1.63 -11.00 -21.77
N LEU A 506 0.37 -11.34 -21.50
CA LEU A 506 -0.03 -12.01 -20.26
C LEU A 506 0.73 -13.33 -20.05
N VAL A 507 0.77 -14.21 -21.07
CA VAL A 507 1.51 -15.48 -21.02
C VAL A 507 3.01 -15.26 -20.76
N ILE A 508 3.61 -14.28 -21.45
CA ILE A 508 5.04 -13.96 -21.31
C ILE A 508 5.35 -13.43 -19.91
N ALA A 509 4.54 -12.50 -19.41
CA ALA A 509 4.72 -11.88 -18.10
C ALA A 509 4.59 -12.92 -16.98
N LEU A 510 3.54 -13.74 -16.99
CA LEU A 510 3.34 -14.82 -16.01
C LEU A 510 4.47 -15.87 -16.06
N GLY A 511 4.91 -16.25 -17.25
CA GLY A 511 6.04 -17.16 -17.42
C GLY A 511 7.35 -16.60 -16.82
N ASN A 512 7.62 -15.32 -17.03
CA ASN A 512 8.80 -14.67 -16.46
C ASN A 512 8.68 -14.49 -14.94
N ALA A 513 7.51 -14.13 -14.42
CA ALA A 513 7.25 -14.12 -12.98
C ALA A 513 7.48 -15.49 -12.34
N SER A 514 7.01 -16.57 -13.00
CA SER A 514 7.25 -17.95 -12.58
C SER A 514 8.74 -18.28 -12.50
N GLN A 515 9.52 -17.87 -13.51
CA GLN A 515 10.96 -18.04 -13.49
C GLN A 515 11.64 -17.31 -12.32
N MET A 516 11.23 -16.07 -12.04
CA MET A 516 11.80 -15.32 -10.92
C MET A 516 11.49 -15.98 -9.59
N ALA A 517 10.25 -16.43 -9.40
CA ALA A 517 9.87 -17.18 -8.20
C ALA A 517 10.62 -18.53 -8.07
N LEU A 518 10.95 -19.21 -9.17
CA LEU A 518 11.80 -20.40 -9.15
C LEU A 518 13.23 -20.07 -8.68
N ASN A 519 13.79 -18.96 -9.17
CA ASN A 519 15.13 -18.52 -8.78
C ASN A 519 15.21 -18.17 -7.29
N LEU A 520 14.11 -17.69 -6.70
CA LEU A 520 13.98 -17.39 -5.27
C LEU A 520 13.53 -18.60 -4.43
N GLU A 521 13.47 -19.80 -5.01
CA GLU A 521 12.98 -21.02 -4.35
C GLU A 521 11.54 -20.93 -3.79
N GLN A 522 10.75 -19.96 -4.25
CA GLN A 522 9.35 -19.78 -3.89
C GLN A 522 8.48 -20.64 -4.81
N HIS A 523 8.68 -21.97 -4.72
CA HIS A 523 8.10 -22.95 -5.64
C HIS A 523 6.57 -22.87 -5.74
N ARG A 524 5.89 -22.51 -4.65
CA ARG A 524 4.44 -22.26 -4.68
C ARG A 524 4.08 -21.10 -5.60
N ARG A 525 4.69 -19.91 -5.40
CA ARG A 525 4.47 -18.74 -6.26
C ARG A 525 4.78 -19.07 -7.72
N ALA A 526 5.91 -19.73 -7.95
CA ALA A 526 6.32 -20.19 -9.27
C ALA A 526 5.27 -21.07 -9.95
N LEU A 527 4.71 -22.02 -9.21
CA LEU A 527 3.69 -22.93 -9.72
C LEU A 527 2.41 -22.19 -10.11
N HIS A 528 1.92 -21.28 -9.26
CA HIS A 528 0.71 -20.51 -9.56
C HIS A 528 0.89 -19.64 -10.81
N TYR A 529 1.99 -18.90 -10.92
CA TYR A 529 2.28 -18.10 -12.11
C TYR A 529 2.44 -18.96 -13.36
N GLY A 530 3.16 -20.07 -13.26
CA GLY A 530 3.39 -20.99 -14.37
C GLY A 530 2.09 -21.60 -14.89
N CYS A 531 1.22 -22.06 -13.99
CA CYS A 531 -0.08 -22.63 -14.37
C CYS A 531 -1.02 -21.58 -14.97
N GLY A 532 -0.97 -20.34 -14.49
CA GLY A 532 -1.69 -19.23 -15.12
C GLY A 532 -1.19 -18.98 -16.54
N ALA A 533 0.14 -19.02 -16.75
CA ALA A 533 0.73 -18.84 -18.07
C ALA A 533 0.34 -19.96 -19.05
N VAL A 534 0.31 -21.22 -18.58
CA VAL A 534 -0.13 -22.37 -19.39
C VAL A 534 -1.62 -22.27 -19.71
N SER A 535 -2.47 -22.03 -18.71
CA SER A 535 -3.93 -21.94 -18.90
C SER A 535 -4.32 -20.81 -19.87
N VAL A 536 -3.68 -19.64 -19.79
CA VAL A 536 -3.93 -18.55 -20.75
C VAL A 536 -3.44 -18.91 -22.16
N ALA A 537 -2.40 -19.72 -22.28
CA ALA A 537 -1.85 -20.13 -23.57
C ALA A 537 -2.69 -21.21 -24.29
N GLU A 538 -3.54 -21.95 -23.57
CA GLU A 538 -4.43 -22.97 -24.15
C GLU A 538 -5.50 -22.34 -25.06
N ASP A 539 -6.02 -21.17 -24.68
CA ASP A 539 -7.10 -20.46 -25.38
C ASP A 539 -6.61 -19.30 -26.25
N ILE A 540 -5.31 -19.25 -26.58
CA ILE A 540 -4.76 -18.10 -27.31
C ILE A 540 -5.05 -18.17 -28.82
N PRO A 541 -5.68 -17.13 -29.42
CA PRO A 541 -5.89 -17.08 -30.86
C PRO A 541 -4.57 -17.05 -31.65
N ALA A 542 -4.57 -17.64 -32.85
CA ALA A 542 -3.37 -17.71 -33.69
C ALA A 542 -2.85 -16.32 -34.09
N GLU A 543 -3.74 -15.33 -34.23
CA GLU A 543 -3.39 -13.96 -34.60
C GLU A 543 -2.53 -13.25 -33.54
N GLU A 544 -2.55 -13.71 -32.29
CA GLU A 544 -1.68 -13.21 -31.22
C GLU A 544 -0.19 -13.54 -31.48
N GLY A 545 0.09 -14.58 -32.29
CA GLY A 545 1.44 -14.97 -32.69
C GLY A 545 2.33 -15.35 -31.51
N LEU A 546 1.82 -16.16 -30.57
CA LEU A 546 2.61 -16.71 -29.48
C LEU A 546 3.51 -17.84 -30.00
N ASP A 547 4.81 -17.73 -29.74
CA ASP A 547 5.78 -18.77 -30.09
C ASP A 547 5.52 -20.06 -29.27
N PRO A 548 5.31 -21.23 -29.90
CA PRO A 548 5.12 -22.50 -29.21
C PRO A 548 6.24 -22.84 -28.20
N ALA A 549 7.47 -22.38 -28.44
CA ALA A 549 8.58 -22.57 -27.50
C ALA A 549 8.34 -21.89 -26.14
N ILE A 550 7.54 -20.82 -26.09
CA ILE A 550 7.14 -20.16 -24.84
C ILE A 550 6.20 -21.06 -24.03
N ILE A 551 5.27 -21.76 -24.70
CA ILE A 551 4.33 -22.70 -24.06
C ILE A 551 5.11 -23.85 -23.43
N GLU A 552 6.02 -24.47 -24.19
CA GLU A 552 6.88 -25.55 -23.69
C GLU A 552 7.76 -25.09 -22.52
N LYS A 553 8.30 -23.86 -22.59
CA LYS A 553 9.08 -23.28 -21.50
C LYS A 553 8.23 -23.09 -20.22
N ASN A 554 6.99 -22.64 -20.36
CA ASN A 554 6.08 -22.48 -19.22
C ASN A 554 5.68 -23.81 -18.61
N GLN A 555 5.44 -24.83 -19.43
CA GLN A 555 5.16 -26.19 -18.93
C GLN A 555 6.34 -26.73 -18.11
N ARG A 556 7.58 -26.59 -18.61
CA ARG A 556 8.78 -27.02 -17.85
C ARG A 556 8.91 -26.31 -16.50
N ARG A 557 8.55 -25.03 -16.41
CA ARG A 557 8.56 -24.26 -15.15
C ARG A 557 7.52 -24.81 -14.15
N VAL A 558 6.34 -25.17 -14.63
CA VAL A 558 5.29 -25.84 -13.84
C VAL A 558 5.79 -27.17 -13.29
N ASP A 559 6.38 -28.00 -14.16
CA ASP A 559 6.91 -29.31 -13.78
C ASP A 559 8.04 -29.19 -12.75
N GLN A 560 8.95 -28.23 -12.93
CA GLN A 560 10.03 -27.94 -11.99
C GLN A 560 9.50 -27.51 -10.62
N ALA A 561 8.52 -26.61 -10.59
CA ALA A 561 7.91 -26.15 -9.34
C ALA A 561 7.19 -27.29 -8.60
N ASN A 562 6.42 -28.10 -9.32
CA ASN A 562 5.75 -29.28 -8.78
C ASN A 562 6.73 -30.31 -8.21
N ALA A 563 7.81 -30.61 -8.95
CA ALA A 563 8.83 -31.56 -8.51
C ALA A 563 9.50 -31.13 -7.21
N LYS A 564 9.70 -29.82 -7.01
CA LYS A 564 10.28 -29.28 -5.77
C LYS A 564 9.29 -29.28 -4.60
N LEU A 565 8.02 -28.99 -4.85
CA LEU A 565 6.98 -29.03 -3.80
C LEU A 565 6.70 -30.44 -3.29
N ARG A 566 6.87 -31.48 -4.12
CA ARG A 566 6.71 -32.90 -3.70
C ARG A 566 7.88 -33.45 -2.88
N ARG A 567 9.04 -32.75 -2.86
CA ARG A 567 10.25 -33.17 -2.15
C ARG A 567 10.39 -32.55 -0.75
N ARG A 568 9.55 -31.56 -0.43
CA ARG A 568 9.37 -31.01 0.91
C ARG A 568 8.18 -31.69 1.56
#